data_AF-A0A1Y1S386-F1
#
_entry.id   AF-A0A1Y1S386-F1
#
_cell.length_a   1.000
_cell.length_b   1.000
_cell.length_c   1.000
_cell.angle_alpha   90.00
_cell.angle_beta   90.00
_cell.angle_gamma   90.00
#
_symmetry.space_group_name_H-M   'P 1'
#
loop_
_entity.id
_entity.type
_entity.pdbx_description
1 polymer ?
#
loop_
_entity_poly.entity_id
_entity_poly.type
_entity_poly.pdbx_seq_one_letter_code
_entity_poly.pdbx_strand_id
1 'polypeptide(L)'
;MALVFSSFIILMLLNVPIAFVLGISSLIYFLFFGNIPLAVIGQKLYTGTDNYVLLAIPFFVLAGELMNRTRITDDLVSFAKALVGRIPGALAQVNIVTSIFFAGLTGAAVADTAAIGSLLIPAMKKEGYSPEYAAAVTTTSSIIGPIIPPSIIVVIYATATMESVGALFIGGFVPGLLIGLGLMLVALLFALKYKHPRRKTRMPARELYVTTKNSLLGLLCPLIIVGGILSGVFTPTEAAAVACAYALIVGVFVFRNLSLKDIIASFGKSAITSGVILLIITTATLFSTVLTIEKIPEALAEFMVNLTTNKYMFLLIINVFLLFMGMILETGANVILLAPILLPIAQLYGINSLHFALIMLVNLNIGLTTPPLGVCLFTAAPIAGVRFEKIARAAMPFIGIEIVVLLMITYLPDMVLFLPRITGYL
;
A
#
# COMPACT_ATOMS: atom_id res chain seq x y z
N MET A 1 -24.25 0.69 21.79
CA MET A 1 -23.28 -0.24 21.16
C MET A 1 -23.94 -1.26 20.25
N ALA A 2 -24.81 -2.15 20.74
CA ALA A 2 -25.31 -3.30 19.99
C ALA A 2 -25.96 -2.96 18.64
N LEU A 3 -26.73 -1.87 18.55
CA LEU A 3 -27.39 -1.46 17.29
C LEU A 3 -26.39 -1.09 16.18
N VAL A 4 -25.31 -0.38 16.52
CA VAL A 4 -24.25 0.03 15.57
C VAL A 4 -23.55 -1.19 15.01
N PHE A 5 -23.09 -2.10 15.89
CA PHE A 5 -22.37 -3.29 15.46
C PHE A 5 -23.27 -4.28 14.71
N SER A 6 -24.50 -4.49 15.16
CA SER A 6 -25.45 -5.35 14.45
C SER A 6 -25.75 -4.81 13.05
N SER A 7 -26.03 -3.51 12.91
CA SER A 7 -26.27 -2.91 11.59
C SER A 7 -25.02 -2.95 10.71
N PHE A 8 -23.84 -2.66 11.26
CA PHE A 8 -22.56 -2.76 10.56
C PHE A 8 -22.31 -4.18 10.03
N ILE A 9 -22.44 -5.19 10.89
CA ILE A 9 -22.22 -6.61 10.53
C ILE A 9 -23.23 -7.07 9.49
N ILE A 10 -24.53 -6.75 9.67
CA ILE A 10 -25.58 -7.13 8.71
C ILE A 10 -25.29 -6.51 7.34
N LEU A 11 -24.95 -5.22 7.27
CA LEU A 11 -24.64 -4.56 6.02
C LEU A 11 -23.38 -5.13 5.35
N MET A 12 -22.34 -5.47 6.13
CA MET A 12 -21.16 -6.16 5.61
C MET A 12 -21.50 -7.54 5.05
N LEU A 13 -22.32 -8.34 5.75
CA LEU A 13 -22.76 -9.66 5.29
C LEU A 13 -23.60 -9.59 4.01
N LEU A 14 -24.32 -8.48 3.81
CA LEU A 14 -25.05 -8.18 2.59
C LEU A 14 -24.16 -7.65 1.45
N ASN A 15 -22.83 -7.65 1.62
CA ASN A 15 -21.85 -7.12 0.66
C ASN A 15 -22.10 -5.65 0.26
N VAL A 16 -22.65 -4.86 1.18
CA VAL A 16 -22.82 -3.41 0.96
C VAL A 16 -21.43 -2.76 0.94
N PRO A 17 -21.13 -1.83 -0.01
CA PRO A 17 -19.83 -1.18 -0.05
C PRO A 17 -19.52 -0.42 1.25
N ILE A 18 -18.26 -0.46 1.69
CA ILE A 18 -17.89 -0.10 3.07
C ILE A 18 -18.23 1.34 3.45
N ALA A 19 -18.19 2.28 2.50
CA ALA A 19 -18.60 3.65 2.73
C ALA A 19 -20.07 3.75 3.20
N PHE A 20 -20.96 2.96 2.58
CA PHE A 20 -22.37 2.91 2.95
C PHE A 20 -22.56 2.13 4.26
N VAL A 21 -21.77 1.08 4.51
CA VAL A 21 -21.79 0.37 5.80
C VAL A 21 -21.53 1.35 6.94
N LEU A 22 -20.45 2.13 6.84
CA LEU A 22 -20.06 3.13 7.85
C LEU A 22 -21.11 4.23 7.99
N GLY A 23 -21.56 4.80 6.86
CA GLY A 23 -22.52 5.89 6.86
C GLY A 23 -23.88 5.47 7.41
N ILE A 24 -24.44 4.35 6.93
CA ILE A 24 -25.76 3.86 7.32
C ILE A 24 -25.76 3.39 8.78
N SER A 25 -24.75 2.64 9.23
CA SER A 25 -24.65 2.22 10.64
C SER A 25 -24.57 3.42 11.58
N SER A 26 -23.82 4.46 11.20
CA SER A 26 -23.75 5.71 11.97
C SER A 26 -25.08 6.48 11.95
N LEU A 27 -25.75 6.57 10.79
CA LEU A 27 -27.06 7.21 10.67
C LEU A 27 -28.11 6.53 11.55
N ILE A 28 -28.17 5.19 11.50
CA ILE A 28 -29.05 4.41 12.37
C ILE A 28 -28.76 4.74 13.84
N TYR A 29 -27.49 4.81 14.24
CA TYR A 29 -27.17 5.17 15.61
C TYR A 29 -27.67 6.57 16.01
N PHE A 30 -27.39 7.59 15.20
CA PHE A 30 -27.83 8.95 15.53
C PHE A 30 -29.35 9.10 15.52
N LEU A 31 -30.07 8.38 14.66
CA LEU A 31 -31.54 8.41 14.61
C LEU A 31 -32.20 7.78 15.84
N PHE A 32 -31.61 6.72 16.39
CA PHE A 32 -32.22 5.96 17.51
C PHE A 32 -31.65 6.34 18.88
N PHE A 33 -30.40 6.78 18.97
CA PHE A 33 -29.69 7.06 20.23
C PHE A 33 -29.10 8.47 20.31
N GLY A 34 -28.99 9.17 19.18
CA GLY A 34 -28.46 10.52 19.17
C GLY A 34 -29.53 11.53 19.61
N ASN A 35 -29.37 12.12 20.80
CA ASN A 35 -29.94 13.44 21.12
C ASN A 35 -29.22 14.57 20.35
N ILE A 36 -28.67 14.25 19.18
CA ILE A 36 -27.78 15.09 18.40
C ILE A 36 -28.59 15.56 17.19
N PRO A 37 -28.69 16.88 16.95
CA PRO A 37 -29.42 17.39 15.80
C PRO A 37 -28.90 16.78 14.50
N LEU A 38 -29.82 16.40 13.60
CA LEU A 38 -29.49 15.88 12.25
C LEU A 38 -28.51 16.80 11.49
N ALA A 39 -28.55 18.11 11.76
CA ALA A 39 -27.61 19.09 11.21
C ALA A 39 -26.14 18.78 11.58
N VAL A 40 -25.88 18.23 12.77
CA VAL A 40 -24.53 17.83 13.20
C VAL A 40 -24.01 16.67 12.36
N ILE A 41 -24.88 15.78 11.86
CA ILE A 41 -24.47 14.70 10.95
C ILE A 41 -23.94 15.32 9.65
N GLY A 42 -24.67 16.28 9.07
CA GLY A 42 -24.23 17.01 7.88
C GLY A 42 -22.91 17.76 8.11
N GLN A 43 -22.77 18.42 9.26
CA GLN A 43 -21.54 19.11 9.64
C GLN A 43 -20.36 18.14 9.84
N LYS A 44 -20.58 16.96 10.44
CA LYS A 44 -19.55 15.92 10.63
C LYS A 44 -19.11 15.32 9.30
N LEU A 45 -20.05 15.13 8.37
CA LEU A 45 -19.70 14.69 7.02
C LEU A 45 -18.88 15.76 6.29
N TYR A 46 -19.26 17.04 6.39
CA TYR A 46 -18.51 18.14 5.78
C TYR A 46 -17.10 18.28 6.35
N THR A 47 -16.97 18.30 7.68
CA THR A 47 -15.66 18.42 8.37
C THR A 47 -14.73 17.23 8.08
N GLY A 48 -15.28 16.04 7.80
CA GLY A 48 -14.49 14.90 7.34
C GLY A 48 -13.83 15.11 5.96
N THR A 49 -14.39 15.99 5.11
CA THR A 49 -13.80 16.36 3.81
C THR A 49 -12.95 17.63 3.85
N ASP A 50 -13.09 18.45 4.89
CA ASP A 50 -12.47 19.77 4.99
C ASP A 50 -11.04 19.68 5.56
N ASN A 51 -10.17 18.96 4.86
CA ASN A 51 -8.76 18.79 5.23
C ASN A 51 -7.85 18.96 4.00
N TYR A 52 -6.94 19.93 4.06
CA TYR A 52 -6.00 20.23 2.97
C TYR A 52 -5.13 19.04 2.57
N VAL A 53 -4.79 18.14 3.50
CA VAL A 53 -3.98 16.93 3.24
C VAL A 53 -4.75 15.93 2.37
N LEU A 54 -6.09 15.93 2.42
CA LEU A 54 -6.91 15.05 1.57
C LEU A 54 -6.78 15.37 0.09
N LEU A 55 -6.42 16.61 -0.27
CA LEU A 55 -6.15 16.98 -1.67
C LEU A 55 -4.94 16.23 -2.24
N ALA A 56 -4.03 15.73 -1.41
CA ALA A 56 -2.92 14.90 -1.86
C ALA A 56 -3.41 13.57 -2.46
N ILE A 57 -4.54 13.02 -1.99
CA ILE A 57 -5.09 11.75 -2.48
C ILE A 57 -5.43 11.81 -3.98
N PRO A 58 -6.31 12.71 -4.47
CA PRO A 58 -6.64 12.79 -5.88
C PRO A 58 -5.44 13.13 -6.75
N PHE A 59 -4.50 13.93 -6.26
CA PHE A 59 -3.26 14.21 -7.00
C PHE A 59 -2.35 12.98 -7.09
N PHE A 60 -2.13 12.23 -6.01
CA PHE A 60 -1.33 11.00 -6.08
C PHE A 60 -2.00 9.92 -6.94
N VAL A 61 -3.32 9.76 -6.84
CA VAL A 61 -4.10 8.86 -7.71
C VAL A 61 -3.94 9.28 -9.19
N LEU A 62 -4.06 10.57 -9.49
CA LEU A 62 -3.91 11.09 -10.85
C LEU A 62 -2.48 10.92 -11.37
N ALA A 63 -1.48 11.26 -10.57
CA ALA A 63 -0.08 11.07 -10.91
C ALA A 63 0.20 9.60 -11.26
N GLY A 64 -0.26 8.66 -10.42
CA GLY A 64 -0.11 7.23 -10.67
C GLY A 64 -0.84 6.75 -11.93
N GLU A 65 -2.08 7.22 -12.17
CA GLU A 65 -2.83 6.85 -13.37
C GLU A 65 -2.18 7.39 -14.66
N LEU A 66 -1.66 8.63 -14.63
CA LEU A 66 -0.92 9.22 -15.74
C LEU A 66 0.38 8.44 -16.00
N MET A 67 1.16 8.13 -14.95
CA MET A 67 2.40 7.38 -15.07
C MET A 67 2.17 5.96 -15.59
N ASN A 68 1.12 5.28 -15.12
CA ASN A 68 0.75 3.94 -15.60
C ASN A 68 0.42 3.89 -17.11
N ARG A 69 -0.01 5.01 -17.69
CA ARG A 69 -0.26 5.14 -19.14
C ARG A 69 0.98 5.56 -19.93
N THR A 70 2.06 5.92 -19.25
CA THR A 70 3.36 6.17 -19.88
C THR A 70 4.19 4.89 -20.01
N ARG A 71 5.27 4.93 -20.79
CA ARG A 71 6.21 3.80 -20.95
C ARG A 71 7.15 3.59 -19.75
N ILE A 72 6.89 4.23 -18.62
CA ILE A 72 7.77 4.17 -17.44
C ILE A 72 7.92 2.73 -16.93
N THR A 73 6.86 1.92 -16.93
CA THR A 73 6.93 0.52 -16.48
C THR A 73 7.94 -0.30 -17.28
N ASP A 74 7.94 -0.17 -18.61
CA ASP A 74 8.87 -0.88 -19.49
C ASP A 74 10.33 -0.45 -19.25
N ASP A 75 10.53 0.86 -19.04
CA ASP A 75 11.85 1.43 -18.76
C ASP A 75 12.36 0.98 -17.39
N LEU A 76 11.52 0.96 -16.35
CA LEU A 76 11.89 0.48 -15.02
C LEU A 76 12.22 -1.02 -15.03
N VAL A 77 11.45 -1.83 -15.74
CA VAL A 77 11.76 -3.26 -15.93
C VAL A 77 13.10 -3.44 -16.65
N SER A 78 13.37 -2.62 -17.66
CA SER A 78 14.65 -2.67 -18.39
C SER A 78 15.83 -2.29 -17.49
N PHE A 79 15.65 -1.29 -16.62
CA PHE A 79 16.66 -0.92 -15.64
C PHE A 79 16.87 -1.98 -14.56
N ALA A 80 15.80 -2.57 -14.04
CA ALA A 80 15.89 -3.70 -13.12
C ALA A 80 16.66 -4.88 -13.77
N LYS A 81 16.39 -5.18 -15.04
CA LYS A 81 17.18 -6.17 -15.82
C LYS A 81 18.66 -5.82 -15.87
N ALA A 82 18.99 -4.53 -15.90
CA ALA A 82 20.36 -4.06 -15.90
C ALA A 82 21.09 -4.28 -14.58
N LEU A 83 20.40 -4.02 -13.47
CA LEU A 83 20.97 -4.15 -12.13
C LEU A 83 21.12 -5.62 -11.71
N VAL A 84 20.05 -6.41 -11.88
CA VAL A 84 19.96 -7.76 -11.26
C VAL A 84 19.84 -8.90 -12.26
N GLY A 85 19.86 -8.63 -13.57
CA GLY A 85 19.68 -9.68 -14.60
C GLY A 85 20.77 -10.77 -14.64
N ARG A 86 21.87 -10.58 -13.90
CA ARG A 86 22.96 -11.57 -13.76
C ARG A 86 22.78 -12.50 -12.55
N ILE A 87 21.92 -12.12 -11.61
CA ILE A 87 21.62 -12.92 -10.42
C ILE A 87 20.81 -14.16 -10.87
N PRO A 88 21.06 -15.35 -10.31
CA PRO A 88 20.22 -16.52 -10.57
C PRO A 88 18.73 -16.22 -10.31
N GLY A 89 17.86 -16.67 -11.22
CA GLY A 89 16.45 -16.31 -11.17
C GLY A 89 16.18 -14.90 -11.70
N ALA A 90 16.90 -14.51 -12.76
CA ALA A 90 17.02 -13.13 -13.23
C ALA A 90 15.67 -12.41 -13.34
N LEU A 91 14.65 -13.01 -13.97
CA LEU A 91 13.35 -12.38 -14.10
C LEU A 91 12.58 -12.25 -12.79
N ALA A 92 12.75 -13.17 -11.84
CA ALA A 92 12.16 -13.03 -10.50
C ALA A 92 12.80 -11.88 -9.73
N GLN A 93 14.13 -11.73 -9.82
CA GLN A 93 14.86 -10.60 -9.23
C GLN A 93 14.44 -9.28 -9.88
N VAL A 94 14.31 -9.26 -11.21
CA VAL A 94 13.80 -8.11 -11.95
C VAL A 94 12.41 -7.73 -11.50
N ASN A 95 11.54 -8.71 -11.24
CA ASN A 95 10.19 -8.45 -10.75
C ASN A 95 10.22 -7.71 -9.42
N ILE A 96 10.96 -8.23 -8.44
CA ILE A 96 11.07 -7.64 -7.11
C ILE A 96 11.68 -6.23 -7.17
N VAL A 97 12.78 -6.06 -7.91
CA VAL A 97 13.43 -4.76 -8.08
C VAL A 97 12.55 -3.76 -8.83
N THR A 98 11.78 -4.23 -9.81
CA THR A 98 10.78 -3.39 -10.49
C THR A 98 9.74 -2.94 -9.49
N SER A 99 9.20 -3.82 -8.64
CA SER A 99 8.23 -3.43 -7.61
C SER A 99 8.78 -2.39 -6.64
N ILE A 100 10.06 -2.46 -6.26
CA ILE A 100 10.69 -1.44 -5.40
C ILE A 100 10.69 -0.06 -6.08
N PHE A 101 11.06 0.01 -7.36
CA PHE A 101 11.07 1.30 -8.08
C PHE A 101 9.66 1.79 -8.44
N PHE A 102 8.76 0.86 -8.72
CA PHE A 102 7.39 1.13 -9.12
C PHE A 102 6.51 1.55 -7.94
N ALA A 103 6.89 1.16 -6.73
CA ALA A 103 6.17 1.49 -5.50
C ALA A 103 5.90 2.99 -5.37
N GLY A 104 6.92 3.81 -5.68
CA GLY A 104 6.81 5.26 -5.62
C GLY A 104 5.99 5.90 -6.76
N LEU A 105 5.36 5.12 -7.64
CA LEU A 105 4.52 5.63 -8.73
C LEU A 105 3.03 5.39 -8.46
N THR A 106 2.67 4.26 -7.88
CA THR A 106 1.28 3.80 -7.76
C THR A 106 0.78 3.72 -6.32
N GLY A 107 1.65 3.39 -5.36
CA GLY A 107 1.32 3.23 -3.94
C GLY A 107 0.24 2.19 -3.64
N ALA A 108 -0.05 1.24 -4.55
CA ALA A 108 -1.19 0.32 -4.47
C ALA A 108 -0.87 -1.10 -4.96
N ALA A 109 -0.91 -2.09 -4.06
CA ALA A 109 -0.44 -3.45 -4.34
C ALA A 109 -1.24 -4.17 -5.44
N VAL A 110 -2.56 -3.96 -5.49
CA VAL A 110 -3.43 -4.57 -6.51
C VAL A 110 -3.15 -3.96 -7.89
N ALA A 111 -2.94 -2.64 -7.96
CA ALA A 111 -2.58 -1.96 -9.20
C ALA A 111 -1.20 -2.41 -9.70
N ASP A 112 -0.24 -2.57 -8.79
CA ASP A 112 1.11 -3.07 -9.11
C ASP A 112 1.08 -4.48 -9.63
N THR A 113 0.27 -5.34 -9.01
CA THR A 113 0.09 -6.72 -9.45
C THR A 113 -0.42 -6.75 -10.89
N ALA A 114 -1.40 -5.90 -11.21
CA ALA A 114 -1.94 -5.82 -12.56
C ALA A 114 -0.92 -5.25 -13.56
N ALA A 115 -0.28 -4.13 -13.24
CA ALA A 115 0.65 -3.43 -14.12
C ALA A 115 1.92 -4.25 -14.38
N ILE A 116 2.64 -4.61 -13.32
CA ILE A 116 3.90 -5.36 -13.41
C ILE A 116 3.62 -6.79 -13.88
N GLY A 117 2.56 -7.42 -13.36
CA GLY A 117 2.20 -8.80 -13.70
C GLY A 117 1.86 -8.99 -15.17
N SER A 118 1.14 -8.03 -15.78
CA SER A 118 0.78 -8.09 -17.21
C SER A 118 2.00 -8.17 -18.14
N LEU A 119 3.14 -7.62 -17.71
CA LEU A 119 4.39 -7.61 -18.46
C LEU A 119 5.31 -8.78 -18.07
N LEU A 120 5.53 -8.99 -16.77
CA LEU A 120 6.53 -9.93 -16.27
C LEU A 120 6.05 -11.37 -16.17
N ILE A 121 4.78 -11.63 -15.86
CA ILE A 121 4.27 -13.01 -15.79
C ILE A 121 4.39 -13.71 -17.16
N PRO A 122 3.95 -13.10 -18.29
CA PRO A 122 4.15 -13.70 -19.60
C PRO A 122 5.63 -13.87 -19.97
N ALA A 123 6.49 -12.91 -19.61
CA ALA A 123 7.93 -12.99 -19.88
C ALA A 123 8.59 -14.14 -19.10
N MET A 124 8.26 -14.30 -17.82
CA MET A 124 8.72 -15.41 -16.97
C MET A 124 8.27 -16.76 -17.53
N LYS A 125 7.01 -16.88 -17.97
CA LYS A 125 6.52 -18.11 -18.61
C LYS A 125 7.32 -18.47 -19.87
N LYS A 126 7.65 -17.48 -20.71
CA LYS A 126 8.47 -17.68 -21.92
C LYS A 126 9.90 -18.14 -21.60
N GLU A 127 10.45 -17.73 -20.46
CA GLU A 127 11.76 -18.19 -19.98
C GLU A 127 11.68 -19.51 -19.19
N GLY A 128 10.51 -20.15 -19.09
CA GLY A 128 10.36 -21.47 -18.47
C GLY A 128 10.14 -21.47 -16.96
N TYR A 129 9.77 -20.33 -16.36
CA TYR A 129 9.25 -20.32 -15.00
C TYR A 129 7.83 -20.91 -14.98
N SER A 130 7.45 -21.59 -13.89
CA SER A 130 6.06 -22.04 -13.76
C SER A 130 5.12 -20.83 -13.62
N PRO A 131 3.91 -20.88 -14.21
CA PRO A 131 2.97 -19.77 -14.11
C PRO A 131 2.61 -19.42 -12.66
N GLU A 132 2.51 -20.43 -11.78
CA GLU A 132 2.23 -20.26 -10.36
C GLU A 132 3.32 -19.46 -9.65
N TYR A 133 4.59 -19.76 -9.94
CA TYR A 133 5.74 -19.06 -9.35
C TYR A 133 5.85 -17.63 -9.87
N ALA A 134 5.64 -17.42 -11.17
CA ALA A 134 5.64 -16.08 -11.76
C ALA A 134 4.55 -15.19 -11.14
N ALA A 135 3.35 -15.73 -10.95
CA ALA A 135 2.27 -15.05 -10.26
C ALA A 135 2.62 -14.76 -8.79
N ALA A 136 3.11 -15.77 -8.07
CA ALA A 136 3.46 -15.66 -6.65
C ALA A 136 4.48 -14.53 -6.40
N VAL A 137 5.62 -14.56 -7.10
CA VAL A 137 6.66 -13.52 -6.96
C VAL A 137 6.09 -12.13 -7.23
N THR A 138 5.29 -11.98 -8.29
CA THR A 138 4.69 -10.70 -8.66
C THR A 138 3.79 -10.19 -7.53
N THR A 139 2.88 -11.04 -7.05
CA THR A 139 1.91 -10.63 -6.03
C THR A 139 2.57 -10.23 -4.73
N THR A 140 3.57 -11.00 -4.27
CA THR A 140 4.30 -10.72 -3.03
C THR A 140 5.21 -9.50 -3.17
N SER A 141 5.88 -9.30 -4.31
CA SER A 141 6.67 -8.07 -4.49
C SER A 141 5.83 -6.81 -4.63
N SER A 142 4.60 -6.91 -5.17
CA SER A 142 3.68 -5.78 -5.30
C SER A 142 3.24 -5.17 -3.96
N ILE A 143 3.33 -5.91 -2.84
CA ILE A 143 2.97 -5.36 -1.52
C ILE A 143 3.97 -4.32 -1.01
N ILE A 144 5.16 -4.24 -1.63
CA ILE A 144 6.13 -3.17 -1.42
C ILE A 144 5.54 -1.82 -1.85
N GLY A 145 4.65 -1.83 -2.85
CA GLY A 145 4.04 -0.63 -3.43
C GLY A 145 3.45 0.32 -2.41
N PRO A 146 2.48 -0.14 -1.60
CA PRO A 146 1.89 0.68 -0.54
C PRO A 146 2.80 1.02 0.64
N ILE A 147 4.00 0.44 0.73
CA ILE A 147 4.93 0.60 1.86
C ILE A 147 6.03 1.62 1.54
N ILE A 148 6.66 1.52 0.36
CA ILE A 148 7.70 2.46 -0.06
C ILE A 148 7.05 3.75 -0.59
N PRO A 149 7.52 4.93 -0.18
CA PRO A 149 6.91 6.19 -0.60
C PRO A 149 7.21 6.59 -2.05
N PRO A 150 6.36 7.46 -2.63
CA PRO A 150 5.06 7.90 -2.11
C PRO A 150 3.99 6.81 -2.15
N SER A 151 3.11 6.80 -1.15
CA SER A 151 2.03 5.81 -1.01
C SER A 151 0.70 6.47 -0.67
N ILE A 152 -0.33 6.16 -1.45
CA ILE A 152 -1.71 6.65 -1.22
C ILE A 152 -2.23 6.14 0.12
N ILE A 153 -1.92 4.88 0.46
CA ILE A 153 -2.37 4.26 1.71
C ILE A 153 -1.73 4.97 2.91
N VAL A 154 -0.47 5.38 2.81
CA VAL A 154 0.19 6.17 3.87
C VAL A 154 -0.50 7.52 4.07
N VAL A 155 -0.91 8.20 2.98
CA VAL A 155 -1.66 9.45 3.07
C VAL A 155 -3.02 9.24 3.74
N ILE A 156 -3.71 8.14 3.42
CA ILE A 156 -4.98 7.77 4.05
C ILE A 156 -4.78 7.53 5.55
N TYR A 157 -3.75 6.77 5.95
CA TYR A 157 -3.42 6.55 7.36
C TYR A 157 -3.15 7.87 8.07
N ALA A 158 -2.23 8.67 7.52
CA ALA A 158 -1.83 9.96 8.06
C ALA A 158 -3.02 10.88 8.30
N THR A 159 -3.98 10.88 7.36
CA THR A 159 -5.19 11.70 7.50
C THR A 159 -6.15 11.13 8.53
N ALA A 160 -6.34 9.81 8.57
CA ALA A 160 -7.22 9.14 9.53
C ALA A 160 -6.72 9.26 10.98
N THR A 161 -5.41 9.35 11.19
CA THR A 161 -4.79 9.41 12.52
C THR A 161 -4.17 10.76 12.85
N MET A 162 -4.23 11.74 11.94
CA MET A 162 -3.59 13.06 12.06
C MET A 162 -2.07 13.00 12.26
N GLU A 163 -1.41 12.00 11.68
CA GLU A 163 0.05 11.82 11.74
C GLU A 163 0.76 12.52 10.57
N SER A 164 2.07 12.76 10.71
CA SER A 164 2.86 13.40 9.66
C SER A 164 3.10 12.46 8.48
N VAL A 165 2.63 12.85 7.29
CA VAL A 165 2.88 12.13 6.03
C VAL A 165 4.38 11.99 5.76
N GLY A 166 5.16 13.06 5.98
CA GLY A 166 6.60 13.04 5.75
C GLY A 166 7.35 12.06 6.66
N ALA A 167 6.95 12.00 7.94
CA ALA A 167 7.50 11.04 8.89
C ALA A 167 7.19 9.60 8.46
N LEU A 168 5.94 9.34 8.07
CA LEU A 168 5.50 8.02 7.63
C LEU A 168 6.17 7.59 6.32
N PHE A 169 6.42 8.54 5.42
CA PHE A 169 7.17 8.28 4.20
C PHE A 169 8.58 7.79 4.55
N ILE A 170 9.33 8.54 5.35
CA ILE A 170 10.69 8.11 5.74
C ILE A 170 10.67 6.77 6.48
N GLY A 171 9.71 6.57 7.38
CA GLY A 171 9.56 5.33 8.14
C GLY A 171 9.28 4.10 7.27
N GLY A 172 8.62 4.28 6.11
CA GLY A 172 8.29 3.20 5.18
C GLY A 172 9.45 2.68 4.33
N PHE A 173 10.53 3.47 4.17
CA PHE A 173 11.67 3.07 3.34
C PHE A 173 12.36 1.80 3.85
N VAL A 174 12.69 1.73 5.14
CA VAL A 174 13.42 0.59 5.70
C VAL A 174 12.59 -0.70 5.63
N PRO A 175 11.33 -0.75 6.11
CA PRO A 175 10.49 -1.94 5.97
C PRO A 175 10.33 -2.40 4.53
N GLY A 176 10.07 -1.47 3.60
CA GLY A 176 9.89 -1.80 2.19
C GLY A 176 11.14 -2.40 1.55
N LEU A 177 12.33 -1.85 1.84
CA LEU A 177 13.59 -2.40 1.36
C LEU A 177 13.92 -3.75 1.99
N LEU A 178 13.62 -3.95 3.28
CA LEU A 178 13.81 -5.23 3.96
C LEU A 178 12.92 -6.33 3.35
N ILE A 179 11.66 -6.01 3.05
CA ILE A 179 10.76 -6.92 2.33
C ILE A 179 11.35 -7.25 0.97
N GLY A 180 11.75 -6.23 0.19
CA GLY A 180 12.38 -6.43 -1.11
C GLY A 180 13.61 -7.34 -1.06
N LEU A 181 14.55 -7.07 -0.15
CA LEU A 181 15.75 -7.89 0.04
C LEU A 181 15.42 -9.32 0.50
N GLY A 182 14.44 -9.48 1.39
CA GLY A 182 13.94 -10.78 1.84
C GLY A 182 13.37 -11.59 0.68
N LEU A 183 12.51 -10.98 -0.14
CA LEU A 183 11.94 -11.62 -1.34
C LEU A 183 13.04 -11.98 -2.35
N MET A 184 14.04 -11.12 -2.55
CA MET A 184 15.18 -11.39 -3.42
C MET A 184 16.00 -12.59 -2.93
N LEU A 185 16.17 -12.73 -1.61
CA LEU A 185 16.83 -13.89 -1.01
C LEU A 185 16.04 -15.18 -1.29
N VAL A 186 14.72 -15.18 -1.07
CA VAL A 186 13.87 -16.36 -1.38
C VAL A 186 13.94 -16.70 -2.87
N ALA A 187 13.83 -15.71 -3.75
CA ALA A 187 13.94 -15.91 -5.20
C ALA A 187 15.31 -16.49 -5.61
N LEU A 188 16.40 -16.07 -4.95
CA LEU A 188 17.74 -16.62 -5.19
C LEU A 188 17.83 -18.09 -4.75
N LEU A 189 17.30 -18.44 -3.57
CA LEU A 189 17.29 -19.82 -3.07
C LEU A 189 16.48 -20.75 -4.00
N PHE A 190 15.32 -20.29 -4.48
CA PHE A 190 14.52 -21.02 -5.47
C PHE A 190 15.26 -21.15 -6.80
N ALA A 191 15.92 -20.09 -7.27
CA ALA A 191 16.71 -20.15 -8.50
C ALA A 191 17.85 -21.17 -8.44
N LEU A 192 18.53 -21.28 -7.30
CA LEU A 192 19.58 -22.28 -7.11
C LEU A 192 19.00 -23.71 -7.06
N LYS A 193 17.86 -23.90 -6.38
CA LYS A 193 17.20 -25.20 -6.24
C LYS A 193 16.60 -25.72 -7.55
N TYR A 194 15.88 -24.87 -8.28
CA TYR A 194 15.16 -25.22 -9.50
C TYR A 194 15.93 -24.89 -10.79
N LYS A 195 17.17 -24.40 -10.66
CA LYS A 195 18.06 -24.04 -11.78
C LYS A 195 17.41 -23.07 -12.77
N HIS A 196 16.71 -22.06 -12.24
CA HIS A 196 16.08 -21.03 -13.07
C HIS A 196 17.10 -20.28 -13.95
N PRO A 197 16.72 -19.85 -15.16
CA PRO A 197 17.64 -19.21 -16.09
C PRO A 197 18.19 -17.89 -15.57
N ARG A 198 19.39 -17.54 -16.05
CA ARG A 198 20.08 -16.27 -15.79
C ARG A 198 20.72 -15.75 -17.08
N ARG A 199 20.86 -14.43 -17.22
CA ARG A 199 21.60 -13.83 -18.35
C ARG A 199 23.07 -14.27 -18.25
N LYS A 200 23.56 -15.01 -19.25
CA LYS A 200 24.94 -15.52 -19.29
C LYS A 200 25.94 -14.45 -19.74
N THR A 201 25.51 -13.50 -20.56
CA THR A 201 26.36 -12.45 -21.13
C THR A 201 26.18 -11.13 -20.39
N ARG A 202 27.27 -10.35 -20.27
CA ARG A 202 27.19 -8.99 -19.76
C ARG A 202 26.40 -8.13 -20.74
N MET A 203 25.61 -7.21 -20.21
CA MET A 203 24.99 -6.19 -21.04
C MET A 203 26.09 -5.27 -21.61
N PRO A 204 26.09 -4.99 -22.92
CA PRO A 204 26.99 -4.02 -23.51
C PRO A 204 26.92 -2.67 -22.78
N ALA A 205 28.06 -2.02 -22.56
CA ALA A 205 28.13 -0.75 -21.83
C ALA A 205 27.23 0.34 -22.45
N ARG A 206 27.09 0.33 -23.78
CA ARG A 206 26.18 1.22 -24.52
C ARG A 206 24.70 0.97 -24.20
N GLU A 207 24.30 -0.30 -24.13
CA GLU A 207 22.92 -0.69 -23.78
C GLU A 207 22.62 -0.30 -22.33
N LEU A 208 23.55 -0.57 -21.40
CA LEU A 208 23.44 -0.16 -20.01
C LEU A 208 23.27 1.36 -19.84
N TYR A 209 24.06 2.16 -20.57
CA TYR A 209 23.97 3.63 -20.52
C TYR A 209 22.61 4.12 -21.04
N VAL A 210 22.15 3.61 -22.19
CA VAL A 210 20.87 4.02 -22.78
C VAL A 210 19.71 3.64 -21.87
N THR A 211 19.69 2.41 -21.34
CA THR A 211 18.65 1.96 -20.41
C THR A 211 18.65 2.81 -19.14
N THR A 212 19.81 3.04 -18.53
CA THR A 212 19.90 3.87 -17.31
C THR A 212 19.40 5.30 -17.55
N LYS A 213 19.75 5.89 -18.70
CA LYS A 213 19.31 7.23 -19.07
C LYS A 213 17.80 7.31 -19.28
N ASN A 214 17.20 6.32 -19.94
CA ASN A 214 15.76 6.31 -20.20
C ASN A 214 14.95 6.14 -18.89
N SER A 215 15.40 5.23 -18.03
CA SER A 215 14.72 4.94 -16.76
C SER A 215 14.88 6.04 -15.71
N LEU A 216 15.87 6.94 -15.89
CA LEU A 216 16.03 8.11 -15.03
C LEU A 216 14.76 8.96 -14.98
N LEU A 217 14.02 9.08 -16.08
CA LEU A 217 12.75 9.80 -16.11
C LEU A 217 11.68 9.15 -15.20
N GLY A 218 11.62 7.83 -15.16
CA GLY A 218 10.72 7.12 -14.24
C GLY A 218 11.13 7.31 -12.77
N LEU A 219 12.44 7.22 -12.49
CA LEU A 219 13.00 7.31 -11.14
C LEU A 219 13.01 8.73 -10.57
N LEU A 220 13.04 9.75 -11.43
CA LEU A 220 13.03 11.15 -11.02
C LEU A 220 11.74 11.50 -10.28
N CYS A 221 10.59 10.91 -10.62
CA CYS A 221 9.35 11.31 -9.98
C CYS A 221 9.29 10.95 -8.48
N PRO A 222 9.55 9.70 -8.05
CA PRO A 222 9.65 9.38 -6.63
C PRO A 222 10.72 10.23 -5.91
N LEU A 223 11.84 10.53 -6.57
CA LEU A 223 12.90 11.38 -6.01
C LEU A 223 12.47 12.83 -5.83
N ILE A 224 11.70 13.40 -6.77
CA ILE A 224 11.14 14.76 -6.65
C ILE A 224 10.16 14.82 -5.48
N ILE A 225 9.29 13.82 -5.36
CA ILE A 225 8.25 13.77 -4.32
C ILE A 225 8.90 13.61 -2.95
N VAL A 226 9.69 12.56 -2.76
CA VAL A 226 10.36 12.29 -1.48
C VAL A 226 11.34 13.42 -1.18
N GLY A 227 12.25 13.73 -2.10
CA GLY A 227 13.25 14.78 -1.91
C GLY A 227 12.65 16.13 -1.55
N GLY A 228 11.58 16.55 -2.24
CA GLY A 228 10.92 17.83 -1.97
C GLY A 228 10.16 17.87 -0.64
N ILE A 229 9.55 16.75 -0.21
CA ILE A 229 8.92 16.65 1.12
C ILE A 229 9.98 16.66 2.21
N LEU A 230 11.07 15.89 2.05
CA LEU A 230 12.10 15.74 3.07
C LEU A 230 12.96 17.00 3.22
N SER A 231 13.15 17.76 2.13
CA SER A 231 13.83 19.05 2.17
C SER A 231 12.94 20.18 2.70
N GLY A 232 11.65 19.91 3.00
CA GLY A 232 10.68 20.91 3.42
C GLY A 232 10.29 21.92 2.34
N VAL A 233 10.62 21.65 1.07
CA VAL A 233 10.29 22.54 -0.05
C VAL A 233 8.83 22.38 -0.46
N PHE A 234 8.29 21.16 -0.33
CA PHE A 234 6.90 20.84 -0.64
C PHE A 234 6.20 20.22 0.57
N THR A 235 4.94 20.62 0.78
CA THR A 235 3.97 19.80 1.51
C THR A 235 3.61 18.55 0.69
N PRO A 236 3.00 17.51 1.31
CA PRO A 236 2.54 16.32 0.58
C PRO A 236 1.60 16.64 -0.58
N THR A 237 0.71 17.62 -0.41
CA THR A 237 -0.24 18.07 -1.44
C THR A 237 0.48 18.74 -2.61
N GLU A 238 1.43 19.63 -2.33
CA GLU A 238 2.25 20.28 -3.37
C GLU A 238 3.12 19.26 -4.11
N ALA A 239 3.73 18.31 -3.39
CA ALA A 239 4.53 17.26 -3.99
C ALA A 239 3.70 16.38 -4.95
N ALA A 240 2.46 16.05 -4.58
CA ALA A 240 1.53 15.32 -5.42
C ALA A 240 1.12 16.12 -6.68
N ALA A 241 0.90 17.42 -6.54
CA ALA A 241 0.60 18.31 -7.67
C ALA A 241 1.80 18.43 -8.63
N VAL A 242 3.01 18.56 -8.09
CA VAL A 242 4.26 18.54 -8.87
C VAL A 242 4.43 17.20 -9.59
N ALA A 243 4.11 16.08 -8.94
CA ALA A 243 4.13 14.76 -9.56
C ALA A 243 3.15 14.65 -10.75
N CYS A 244 1.94 15.20 -10.63
CA CYS A 244 0.98 15.28 -11.73
C CYS A 244 1.54 16.09 -12.90
N ALA A 245 2.07 17.29 -12.62
CA ALA A 245 2.67 18.16 -13.63
C ALA A 245 3.85 17.46 -14.32
N TYR A 246 4.70 16.80 -13.55
CA TYR A 246 5.82 16.00 -14.06
C TYR A 246 5.35 14.89 -15.00
N ALA A 247 4.36 14.09 -14.57
CA ALA A 247 3.80 12.99 -15.37
C ALA A 247 3.18 13.50 -16.69
N LEU A 248 2.48 14.63 -16.67
CA LEU A 248 1.94 15.27 -17.87
C LEU A 248 3.07 15.74 -18.80
N ILE A 249 4.08 16.43 -18.27
CA ILE A 249 5.19 16.95 -19.08
C ILE A 249 5.94 15.79 -19.74
N VAL A 250 6.27 14.76 -18.96
CA VAL A 250 7.01 13.59 -19.45
C VAL A 250 6.17 12.78 -20.44
N GLY A 251 4.90 12.53 -20.15
CA GLY A 251 4.01 11.78 -21.04
C GLY A 251 3.74 12.48 -22.37
N VAL A 252 3.48 13.80 -22.34
CA VAL A 252 3.12 14.59 -23.53
C VAL A 252 4.32 15.00 -24.35
N PHE A 253 5.37 15.57 -23.72
CA PHE A 253 6.47 16.18 -24.47
C PHE A 253 7.67 15.26 -24.66
N VAL A 254 7.96 14.39 -23.68
CA VAL A 254 9.17 13.54 -23.69
C VAL A 254 8.89 12.20 -24.35
N PHE A 255 8.00 11.39 -23.78
CA PHE A 255 7.62 10.09 -24.35
C PHE A 255 6.66 10.23 -25.54
N ARG A 256 5.91 11.34 -25.61
CA ARG A 256 4.92 11.63 -26.66
C ARG A 256 3.93 10.48 -26.86
N ASN A 257 3.58 9.82 -25.77
CA ASN A 257 2.75 8.61 -25.77
C ASN A 257 1.44 8.80 -25.00
N LEU A 258 1.21 10.00 -24.47
CA LEU A 258 0.00 10.37 -23.75
C LEU A 258 -0.88 11.23 -24.65
N SER A 259 -1.98 10.69 -25.16
CA SER A 259 -2.94 11.47 -25.95
C SER A 259 -3.88 12.28 -25.06
N LEU A 260 -4.54 13.30 -25.63
CA LEU A 260 -5.56 14.05 -24.88
C LEU A 260 -6.69 13.14 -24.37
N LYS A 261 -7.02 12.08 -25.12
CA LYS A 261 -8.00 11.07 -24.68
C LYS A 261 -7.52 10.31 -23.45
N ASP A 262 -6.24 9.97 -23.40
CA ASP A 262 -5.63 9.31 -22.23
C ASP A 262 -5.62 10.22 -21.01
N ILE A 263 -5.33 11.51 -21.21
CA ILE A 263 -5.38 12.52 -20.14
C ILE A 263 -6.80 12.58 -19.57
N ILE A 264 -7.82 12.80 -20.42
CA ILE A 264 -9.23 12.89 -19.98
C ILE A 264 -9.67 11.59 -19.28
N ALA A 265 -9.31 10.44 -19.82
CA ALA A 265 -9.60 9.15 -19.19
C ALA A 265 -8.92 9.01 -17.82
N SER A 266 -7.70 9.52 -17.68
CA SER A 266 -6.96 9.53 -16.41
C SER A 266 -7.66 10.39 -15.36
N PHE A 267 -8.11 11.59 -15.73
CA PHE A 267 -8.92 12.45 -14.86
C PHE A 267 -10.21 11.76 -14.42
N GLY A 268 -10.94 11.15 -15.35
CA GLY A 268 -12.19 10.44 -15.03
C GLY A 268 -11.98 9.28 -14.07
N LYS A 269 -10.98 8.42 -14.33
CA LYS A 269 -10.67 7.27 -13.45
C LYS A 269 -10.14 7.70 -12.09
N SER A 270 -9.35 8.77 -12.05
CA SER A 270 -8.84 9.35 -10.80
C SER A 270 -9.96 9.98 -9.99
N ALA A 271 -10.91 10.67 -10.62
CA ALA A 271 -12.07 11.25 -9.95
C ALA A 271 -12.95 10.15 -9.32
N ILE A 272 -13.20 9.04 -10.01
CA ILE A 272 -13.96 7.89 -9.46
C ILE A 272 -13.22 7.30 -8.26
N THR A 273 -11.94 6.98 -8.41
CA THR A 273 -11.13 6.35 -7.35
C THR A 273 -11.04 7.25 -6.12
N SER A 274 -10.78 8.54 -6.33
CA SER A 274 -10.69 9.53 -5.25
C SER A 274 -12.05 9.79 -4.61
N GLY A 275 -13.13 9.82 -5.39
CA GLY A 275 -14.49 9.96 -4.88
C GLY A 275 -14.90 8.82 -3.96
N VAL A 276 -14.52 7.58 -4.29
CA VAL A 276 -14.72 6.42 -3.41
C VAL A 276 -13.92 6.58 -2.11
N ILE A 277 -12.64 6.94 -2.20
CA ILE A 277 -11.78 7.12 -1.01
C ILE A 277 -12.34 8.23 -0.11
N LEU A 278 -12.67 9.40 -0.67
CA LEU A 278 -13.22 10.53 0.07
C LEU A 278 -14.56 10.17 0.71
N LEU A 279 -15.45 9.45 0.01
CA LEU A 279 -16.72 8.99 0.58
C LEU A 279 -16.50 8.06 1.79
N ILE A 280 -15.51 7.16 1.72
CA ILE A 280 -15.15 6.29 2.86
C ILE A 280 -14.62 7.16 4.02
N ILE A 281 -13.72 8.11 3.78
CA ILE A 281 -13.15 8.97 4.84
C ILE A 281 -14.24 9.80 5.52
N THR A 282 -15.16 10.38 4.75
CA THR A 282 -16.29 11.17 5.25
C THR A 282 -17.21 10.35 6.14
N THR A 283 -17.61 9.17 5.67
CA THR A 283 -18.50 8.26 6.44
C THR A 283 -17.78 7.62 7.61
N ALA A 284 -16.47 7.40 7.52
CA ALA A 284 -15.64 6.93 8.62
C ALA A 284 -15.45 7.99 9.71
N THR A 285 -15.35 9.28 9.36
CA THR A 285 -15.31 10.37 10.35
C THR A 285 -16.58 10.39 11.19
N LEU A 286 -17.73 10.17 10.53
CA LEU A 286 -19.01 10.03 11.19
C LEU A 286 -19.04 8.80 12.11
N PHE A 287 -18.59 7.65 11.61
CA PHE A 287 -18.51 6.41 12.39
C PHE A 287 -17.54 6.50 13.57
N SER A 288 -16.36 7.09 13.38
CA SER A 288 -15.38 7.34 14.44
C SER A 288 -15.97 8.18 15.56
N THR A 289 -16.82 9.17 15.23
CA THR A 289 -17.53 9.95 16.24
C THR A 289 -18.47 9.08 17.07
N VAL A 290 -19.18 8.13 16.44
CA VAL A 290 -20.03 7.15 17.15
C VAL A 290 -19.19 6.28 18.09
N LEU A 291 -18.03 5.79 17.62
CA LEU A 291 -17.14 4.97 18.44
C LEU A 291 -16.62 5.74 19.66
N THR A 292 -16.28 7.01 19.50
CA THR A 292 -15.85 7.88 20.61
C THR A 292 -16.98 8.13 21.61
N ILE A 293 -18.20 8.39 21.15
CA ILE A 293 -19.36 8.57 22.04
C ILE A 293 -19.62 7.30 22.86
N GLU A 294 -19.54 6.15 22.21
CA GLU A 294 -19.74 4.84 22.84
C GLU A 294 -18.54 4.37 23.67
N LYS A 295 -17.40 5.10 23.65
CA LYS A 295 -16.16 4.71 24.33
C LYS A 295 -15.65 3.33 23.94
N ILE A 296 -15.78 3.00 22.65
CA ILE A 296 -15.33 1.72 22.11
C ILE A 296 -13.81 1.55 22.21
N PRO A 297 -12.98 2.55 21.85
CA PRO A 297 -11.54 2.43 22.03
C PRO A 297 -11.13 2.11 23.47
N GLU A 298 -11.79 2.72 24.45
CA GLU A 298 -11.54 2.50 25.89
C GLU A 298 -11.97 1.09 26.31
N ALA A 299 -13.16 0.63 25.91
CA ALA A 299 -13.62 -0.72 26.21
C ALA A 299 -12.72 -1.81 25.60
N LEU A 300 -12.24 -1.58 24.36
CA LEU A 300 -11.28 -2.47 23.72
C LEU A 300 -9.91 -2.42 24.38
N ALA A 301 -9.47 -1.24 24.82
CA ALA A 301 -8.24 -1.09 25.59
C ALA A 301 -8.30 -1.87 26.91
N GLU A 302 -9.39 -1.74 27.66
CA GLU A 302 -9.61 -2.49 28.90
C GLU A 302 -9.63 -4.00 28.66
N PHE A 303 -10.33 -4.45 27.60
CA PHE A 303 -10.33 -5.86 27.20
C PHE A 303 -8.91 -6.35 26.87
N MET A 304 -8.11 -5.56 26.14
CA MET A 304 -6.73 -5.90 25.82
C MET A 304 -5.84 -5.95 27.07
N VAL A 305 -5.94 -4.99 27.97
CA VAL A 305 -5.16 -4.95 29.22
C VAL A 305 -5.51 -6.14 30.13
N ASN A 306 -6.79 -6.54 30.18
CA ASN A 306 -7.24 -7.73 30.89
C ASN A 306 -6.70 -9.03 30.27
N LEU A 307 -6.48 -9.04 28.96
CA LEU A 307 -5.91 -10.19 28.25
C LEU A 307 -4.38 -10.27 28.43
N THR A 308 -3.68 -9.13 28.36
CA THR A 308 -2.23 -9.05 28.55
C THR A 308 -1.78 -7.65 28.94
N THR A 309 -0.89 -7.54 29.92
CA THR A 309 -0.16 -6.29 30.20
C THR A 309 1.18 -6.21 29.48
N ASN A 310 1.62 -7.31 28.85
CA ASN A 310 2.89 -7.38 28.15
C ASN A 310 2.78 -6.78 26.73
N LYS A 311 3.51 -5.70 26.49
CA LYS A 311 3.64 -5.00 25.19
C LYS A 311 3.95 -5.94 24.02
N TYR A 312 4.83 -6.91 24.20
CA TYR A 312 5.23 -7.85 23.13
C TYR A 312 4.12 -8.83 22.77
N MET A 313 3.33 -9.23 23.77
CA MET A 313 2.17 -10.08 23.55
C MET A 313 1.04 -9.30 22.87
N PHE A 314 0.80 -8.05 23.26
CA PHE A 314 -0.12 -7.14 22.56
C PHE A 314 0.27 -7.01 21.07
N LEU A 315 1.54 -6.75 20.79
CA LEU A 315 2.05 -6.66 19.41
C LEU A 315 1.88 -7.96 18.61
N LEU A 316 2.00 -9.13 19.25
CA LEU A 316 1.75 -10.39 18.58
C LEU A 316 0.26 -10.56 18.23
N ILE A 317 -0.63 -10.27 19.19
CA ILE A 317 -2.08 -10.35 18.99
C ILE A 317 -2.51 -9.42 17.87
N ILE A 318 -2.01 -8.17 17.87
CA ILE A 318 -2.39 -7.19 16.88
C ILE A 318 -1.86 -7.54 15.49
N ASN A 319 -0.66 -8.11 15.37
CA ASN A 319 -0.14 -8.61 14.10
C ASN A 319 -1.04 -9.71 13.52
N VAL A 320 -1.39 -10.71 14.34
CA VAL A 320 -2.26 -11.81 13.88
C VAL A 320 -3.63 -11.27 13.44
N PHE A 321 -4.21 -10.36 14.23
CA PHE A 321 -5.48 -9.72 13.92
C PHE A 321 -5.42 -8.91 12.61
N LEU A 322 -4.41 -8.04 12.46
CA LEU A 322 -4.26 -7.20 11.28
C LEU A 322 -3.96 -8.02 10.03
N LEU A 323 -3.13 -9.07 10.14
CA LEU A 323 -2.89 -9.99 9.04
C LEU A 323 -4.20 -10.61 8.56
N PHE A 324 -5.03 -11.10 9.48
CA PHE A 324 -6.34 -11.68 9.17
C PHE A 324 -7.28 -10.66 8.52
N MET A 325 -7.33 -9.44 9.05
CA MET A 325 -8.14 -8.36 8.46
C MET A 325 -7.68 -7.99 7.04
N GLY A 326 -6.36 -7.97 6.81
CA GLY A 326 -5.77 -7.74 5.49
C GLY A 326 -6.07 -8.84 4.47
N MET A 327 -6.34 -10.07 4.91
CA MET A 327 -6.79 -11.14 4.00
C MET A 327 -8.17 -10.81 3.43
N ILE A 328 -9.06 -10.22 4.24
CA ILE A 328 -10.48 -10.05 3.90
C ILE A 328 -10.74 -8.77 3.13
N LEU A 329 -10.17 -7.65 3.60
CA LEU A 329 -10.46 -6.32 3.09
C LEU A 329 -9.21 -5.67 2.49
N GLU A 330 -9.44 -4.78 1.54
CA GLU A 330 -8.39 -3.95 0.95
C GLU A 330 -7.74 -3.04 2.02
N THR A 331 -6.44 -2.75 1.87
CA THR A 331 -5.63 -2.04 2.86
C THR A 331 -6.21 -0.67 3.22
N GLY A 332 -6.63 0.13 2.25
CA GLY A 332 -7.21 1.46 2.49
C GLY A 332 -8.48 1.40 3.35
N ALA A 333 -9.37 0.45 3.05
CA ALA A 333 -10.57 0.22 3.85
C ALA A 333 -10.25 -0.17 5.30
N ASN A 334 -9.29 -1.10 5.49
CA ASN A 334 -8.83 -1.51 6.81
C ASN A 334 -8.17 -0.37 7.60
N VAL A 335 -7.35 0.45 6.94
CA VAL A 335 -6.70 1.61 7.57
C VAL A 335 -7.74 2.58 8.10
N ILE A 336 -8.72 2.95 7.28
CA ILE A 336 -9.75 3.92 7.66
C ILE A 336 -10.60 3.40 8.84
N LEU A 337 -10.89 2.10 8.86
CA LEU A 337 -11.70 1.48 9.91
C LEU A 337 -10.92 1.27 11.21
N LEU A 338 -9.74 0.67 11.13
CA LEU A 338 -9.05 0.10 12.29
C LEU A 338 -8.05 1.09 12.90
N ALA A 339 -7.44 1.99 12.12
CA ALA A 339 -6.37 2.85 12.65
C ALA A 339 -6.85 3.77 13.79
N PRO A 340 -8.01 4.45 13.69
CA PRO A 340 -8.51 5.29 14.78
C PRO A 340 -8.84 4.52 16.07
N ILE A 341 -9.09 3.21 15.94
CA ILE A 341 -9.42 2.33 17.08
C ILE A 341 -8.15 1.78 17.72
N LEU A 342 -7.22 1.29 16.91
CA LEU A 342 -6.07 0.54 17.39
C LEU A 342 -4.89 1.45 17.80
N LEU A 343 -4.73 2.61 17.16
CA LEU A 343 -3.64 3.52 17.48
C LEU A 343 -3.69 4.02 18.94
N PRO A 344 -4.83 4.49 19.48
CA PRO A 344 -4.91 4.89 20.90
C PRO A 344 -4.56 3.74 21.84
N ILE A 345 -4.98 2.51 21.51
CA ILE A 345 -4.65 1.32 22.29
C ILE A 345 -3.14 1.06 22.25
N ALA A 346 -2.51 1.11 21.08
CA ALA A 346 -1.08 0.94 20.94
C ALA A 346 -0.27 1.97 21.74
N GLN A 347 -0.73 3.23 21.78
CA GLN A 347 -0.12 4.29 22.59
C GLN A 347 -0.18 3.99 24.09
N LEU A 348 -1.25 3.36 24.60
CA LEU A 348 -1.33 2.92 26.00
C LEU A 348 -0.25 1.89 26.36
N TYR A 349 0.17 1.05 25.41
CA TYR A 349 1.31 0.14 25.58
C TYR A 349 2.68 0.81 25.34
N GLY A 350 2.73 2.13 25.22
CA GLY A 350 3.96 2.89 24.96
C GLY A 350 4.57 2.57 23.60
N ILE A 351 3.73 2.29 22.59
CA ILE A 351 4.17 2.14 21.19
C ILE A 351 4.09 3.52 20.53
N ASN A 352 5.17 3.92 19.85
CA ASN A 352 5.20 5.15 19.08
C ASN A 352 4.20 5.07 17.90
N SER A 353 3.45 6.15 17.64
CA SER A 353 2.43 6.18 16.59
C SER A 353 2.96 5.82 15.21
N LEU A 354 4.15 6.32 14.87
CA LEU A 354 4.80 6.04 13.60
C LEU A 354 5.15 4.56 13.48
N HIS A 355 5.73 4.00 14.54
CA HIS A 355 6.07 2.58 14.58
C HIS A 355 4.83 1.71 14.39
N PHE A 356 3.74 2.02 15.10
CA PHE A 356 2.48 1.32 14.96
C PHE A 356 1.90 1.44 13.54
N ALA A 357 1.97 2.64 12.94
CA ALA A 357 1.51 2.86 11.58
C ALA A 357 2.19 1.91 10.59
N LEU A 358 3.53 1.81 10.63
CA LEU A 358 4.26 0.93 9.72
C LEU A 358 4.01 -0.56 10.02
N ILE A 359 3.87 -0.95 11.29
CA ILE A 359 3.43 -2.31 11.64
C ILE A 359 2.08 -2.60 10.99
N MET A 360 1.13 -1.68 11.11
CA MET A 360 -0.22 -1.84 10.58
C MET A 360 -0.23 -1.93 9.06
N LEU A 361 0.44 -1.00 8.38
CA LEU A 361 0.54 -0.98 6.93
C LEU A 361 1.19 -2.25 6.39
N VAL A 362 2.30 -2.70 7.00
CA VAL A 362 2.98 -3.93 6.55
C VAL A 362 2.08 -5.16 6.76
N ASN A 363 1.43 -5.31 7.92
CA ASN A 363 0.50 -6.43 8.17
C ASN A 363 -0.61 -6.51 7.12
N LEU A 364 -1.30 -5.40 6.90
CA LEU A 364 -2.46 -5.37 6.02
C LEU A 364 -2.06 -5.70 4.58
N ASN A 365 -0.90 -5.20 4.13
CA ASN A 365 -0.41 -5.47 2.80
C ASN A 365 0.07 -6.92 2.62
N ILE A 366 0.69 -7.54 3.63
CA ILE A 366 0.96 -9.00 3.61
C ILE A 366 -0.36 -9.78 3.55
N GLY A 367 -1.41 -9.30 4.24
CA GLY A 367 -2.75 -9.88 4.15
C GLY A 367 -3.28 -9.97 2.71
N LEU A 368 -3.00 -8.97 1.85
CA LEU A 368 -3.45 -8.94 0.46
C LEU A 368 -2.89 -10.08 -0.41
N THR A 369 -1.80 -10.71 0.03
CA THR A 369 -1.17 -11.86 -0.65
C THR A 369 -1.36 -13.16 0.11
N THR A 370 -1.99 -13.12 1.29
CA THR A 370 -2.14 -14.28 2.16
C THR A 370 -3.52 -14.94 2.00
N PRO A 371 -3.59 -16.28 1.82
CA PRO A 371 -4.86 -17.02 1.82
C PRO A 371 -5.61 -16.86 3.15
N PRO A 372 -6.96 -16.87 3.16
CA PRO A 372 -7.84 -17.55 2.20
C PRO A 372 -8.34 -16.71 1.01
N LEU A 373 -8.21 -15.37 1.08
CA LEU A 373 -8.82 -14.45 0.10
C LEU A 373 -7.76 -13.74 -0.75
N GLY A 374 -6.75 -13.08 -0.16
CA GLY A 374 -5.59 -12.53 -0.87
C GLY A 374 -5.89 -11.84 -2.22
N VAL A 375 -6.43 -10.60 -2.19
CA VAL A 375 -6.89 -9.86 -3.39
C VAL A 375 -5.84 -9.77 -4.50
N CYS A 376 -4.56 -9.61 -4.16
CA CYS A 376 -3.47 -9.59 -5.15
C CYS A 376 -3.36 -10.94 -5.87
N LEU A 377 -3.52 -12.07 -5.16
CA LEU A 377 -3.51 -13.39 -5.76
C LEU A 377 -4.65 -13.55 -6.78
N PHE A 378 -5.85 -13.05 -6.47
CA PHE A 378 -6.98 -13.05 -7.40
C PHE A 378 -6.73 -12.19 -8.63
N THR A 379 -6.01 -11.07 -8.49
CA THR A 379 -5.64 -10.21 -9.62
C THR A 379 -4.60 -10.87 -10.53
N ALA A 380 -3.65 -11.63 -9.97
CA ALA A 380 -2.64 -12.33 -10.76
C ALA A 380 -3.14 -13.63 -11.42
N ALA A 381 -4.15 -14.29 -10.84
CA ALA A 381 -4.73 -15.53 -11.37
C ALA A 381 -5.12 -15.47 -12.86
N PRO A 382 -5.93 -14.50 -13.34
CA PRO A 382 -6.28 -14.41 -14.75
C PRO A 382 -5.07 -14.07 -15.64
N ILE A 383 -4.11 -13.29 -15.13
CA ILE A 383 -2.89 -12.92 -15.87
C ILE A 383 -2.00 -14.15 -16.10
N ALA A 384 -1.86 -14.98 -15.07
CA ALA A 384 -1.03 -16.19 -15.13
C ALA A 384 -1.75 -17.37 -15.83
N GLY A 385 -3.09 -17.35 -15.85
CA GLY A 385 -3.91 -18.43 -16.38
C GLY A 385 -3.90 -19.67 -15.48
N VAL A 386 -3.79 -19.48 -14.17
CA VAL A 386 -3.79 -20.57 -13.18
C VAL A 386 -4.76 -20.28 -12.04
N ARG A 387 -5.21 -21.34 -11.38
CA ARG A 387 -6.15 -21.22 -10.25
C ARG A 387 -5.48 -20.57 -9.04
N PHE A 388 -6.27 -19.81 -8.28
CA PHE A 388 -5.86 -19.12 -7.06
C PHE A 388 -5.09 -20.02 -6.09
N GLU A 389 -5.58 -21.24 -5.83
CA GLU A 389 -5.01 -22.14 -4.80
C GLU A 389 -3.57 -22.56 -5.13
N LYS A 390 -3.26 -22.63 -6.43
CA LYS A 390 -1.90 -22.95 -6.88
C LYS A 390 -0.94 -21.78 -6.67
N ILE A 391 -1.40 -20.56 -6.93
CA ILE A 391 -0.61 -19.34 -6.68
C ILE A 391 -0.41 -19.16 -5.19
N ALA A 392 -1.48 -19.28 -4.39
CA ALA A 392 -1.44 -19.24 -2.93
C ALA A 392 -0.35 -20.17 -2.35
N ARG A 393 -0.33 -21.44 -2.81
CA ARG A 393 0.69 -22.40 -2.38
C ARG A 393 2.11 -21.99 -2.78
N ALA A 394 2.27 -21.45 -3.99
CA ALA A 394 3.57 -20.98 -4.49
C ALA A 394 4.04 -19.70 -3.79
N ALA A 395 3.12 -18.88 -3.27
CA ALA A 395 3.41 -17.64 -2.54
C ALA A 395 3.86 -17.87 -1.10
N MET A 396 3.50 -19.01 -0.47
CA MET A 396 3.82 -19.28 0.95
C MET A 396 5.28 -19.05 1.36
N PRO A 397 6.32 -19.42 0.58
CA PRO A 397 7.71 -19.13 0.94
C PRO A 397 8.03 -17.63 0.95
N PHE A 398 7.41 -16.87 0.04
CA PHE A 398 7.57 -15.41 -0.05
C PHE A 398 6.81 -14.70 1.08
N ILE A 399 5.58 -15.12 1.36
CA ILE A 399 4.83 -14.66 2.54
C ILE A 399 5.61 -14.97 3.82
N GLY A 400 6.24 -16.15 3.90
CA GLY A 400 7.06 -16.53 5.06
C GLY A 400 8.17 -15.54 5.36
N ILE A 401 8.90 -15.05 4.33
CA ILE A 401 9.94 -14.04 4.56
C ILE A 401 9.36 -12.66 4.88
N GLU A 402 8.20 -12.30 4.31
CA GLU A 402 7.49 -11.07 4.68
C GLU A 402 7.05 -11.08 6.14
N ILE A 403 6.55 -12.22 6.64
CA ILE A 403 6.21 -12.41 8.07
C ILE A 403 7.47 -12.28 8.95
N VAL A 404 8.60 -12.84 8.53
CA VAL A 404 9.87 -12.65 9.26
C VAL A 404 10.23 -11.17 9.33
N VAL A 405 10.16 -10.44 8.21
CA VAL A 405 10.41 -9.00 8.19
C VAL A 405 9.41 -8.24 9.06
N LEU A 406 8.13 -8.60 9.04
CA LEU A 406 7.11 -8.05 9.91
C LEU A 406 7.46 -8.23 11.40
N LEU A 407 7.89 -9.43 11.80
CA LEU A 407 8.27 -9.67 13.19
C LEU A 407 9.53 -8.89 13.57
N MET A 408 10.50 -8.76 12.65
CA MET A 408 11.68 -7.92 12.87
C MET A 408 11.28 -6.46 13.12
N ILE A 409 10.49 -5.84 12.24
CA ILE A 409 10.08 -4.44 12.41
C ILE A 409 9.18 -4.25 13.62
N THR A 410 8.39 -5.27 14.00
CA THR A 410 7.50 -5.22 15.16
C THR A 410 8.29 -5.15 16.45
N TYR A 411 9.31 -5.99 16.59
CA TYR A 411 10.06 -6.14 17.84
C TYR A 411 11.34 -5.29 17.91
N LEU A 412 11.80 -4.78 16.77
CA LEU A 412 12.94 -3.87 16.66
C LEU A 412 12.47 -2.50 16.16
N PRO A 413 11.87 -1.67 17.04
CA PRO A 413 11.26 -0.38 16.65
C PRO A 413 12.26 0.56 15.97
N ASP A 414 13.54 0.51 16.36
CA ASP A 414 14.58 1.35 15.74
C ASP A 414 14.77 1.06 14.25
N MET A 415 14.39 -0.11 13.72
CA MET A 415 14.42 -0.35 12.27
C MET A 415 13.50 0.62 11.52
N VAL A 416 12.37 0.99 12.13
CA VAL A 416 11.40 1.93 11.56
C VAL A 416 11.73 3.36 11.99
N LEU A 417 12.07 3.56 13.26
CA LEU A 417 12.24 4.87 13.88
C LEU A 417 13.61 5.50 13.64
N PHE A 418 14.62 4.74 13.19
CA PHE A 418 15.98 5.26 12.99
C PHE A 418 16.03 6.38 11.95
N LEU A 419 15.49 6.15 10.74
CA LEU A 419 15.51 7.18 9.69
C LEU A 419 14.72 8.44 10.10
N PRO A 420 13.47 8.34 10.60
CA PRO A 420 12.73 9.49 11.09
C PRO A 420 13.45 10.25 12.21
N ARG A 421 14.19 9.57 13.10
CA ARG A 421 14.95 10.21 14.18
C ARG A 421 16.10 11.06 13.66
N ILE A 422 16.87 10.55 12.68
CA ILE A 422 18.01 11.29 12.13
C ILE A 422 17.60 12.42 11.20
N THR A 423 16.39 12.36 10.61
CA THR A 423 15.84 13.40 9.75
C THR A 423 15.00 14.44 10.49
N GLY A 424 14.86 14.33 11.82
CA GLY A 424 14.17 15.32 12.65
C GLY A 424 12.64 15.23 12.66
N TYR A 425 12.08 14.06 12.32
CA TYR A 425 10.63 13.79 12.32
C TYR A 425 10.13 13.11 13.60
N LEU A 426 11.02 12.84 14.57
CA LEU A 426 10.71 12.25 15.88
C LEU A 426 11.20 13.13 17.03
#